data_AF-A0A1S2Q5U5-F1
#
_entry.id   AF-A0A1S2Q5U5-F1
#
_cell.length_a   1.000
_cell.length_b   1.000
_cell.length_c   1.000
_cell.angle_alpha   90.00
_cell.angle_beta   90.00
_cell.angle_gamma   90.00
#
_symmetry.space_group_name_H-M   'P 1'
#
loop_
_entity.id
_entity.type
_entity.pdbx_description
1 polymer ?
#
loop_
_entity_poly.entity_id
_entity_poly.type
_entity_poly.pdbx_seq_one_letter_code
_entity_poly.pdbx_strand_id
1 'polypeptide(L)'
;MTAHPADSGPPHLPPMRTIGELRAALTMGYGFPGDADDFEAELAREINHADPADLSGVVRLVEEFRGRITARQDPGFDSAVAAAVAEIRAARGNGR
;
A
#
# COMPACT_ATOMS: atom_id res chain seq x y z
N MET A 1 -4.66 4.03 41.74
CA MET A 1 -4.74 4.62 40.39
C MET A 1 -4.10 3.64 39.42
N THR A 2 -4.88 2.70 38.90
CA THR A 2 -4.40 1.63 38.01
C THR A 2 -4.70 2.01 36.57
N ALA A 3 -3.64 2.21 35.79
CA ALA A 3 -3.71 2.45 34.35
C ALA A 3 -4.37 1.23 33.68
N HIS A 4 -5.41 1.47 32.89
CA HIS A 4 -5.92 0.47 31.97
C HIS A 4 -4.98 0.41 30.76
N PRO A 5 -4.51 -0.76 30.32
CA PRO A 5 -3.89 -0.88 29.01
C PRO A 5 -4.95 -0.54 27.98
N ALA A 6 -4.64 0.41 27.09
CA ALA A 6 -5.47 0.65 25.92
C ALA A 6 -5.50 -0.63 25.10
N ASP A 7 -6.71 -1.15 24.91
CA ASP A 7 -7.02 -2.24 24.00
C ASP A 7 -6.74 -1.74 22.57
N SER A 8 -5.49 -1.86 22.13
CA SER A 8 -5.13 -1.66 20.72
C SER A 8 -5.54 -2.92 19.97
N GLY A 9 -6.84 -3.05 19.69
CA GLY A 9 -7.33 -3.96 18.68
C GLY A 9 -6.58 -3.75 17.35
N PRO A 10 -6.57 -4.74 16.45
CA PRO A 10 -5.90 -4.61 15.17
C PRO A 10 -6.35 -3.31 14.48
N PRO A 11 -5.43 -2.51 13.92
CA PRO A 11 -5.80 -1.23 13.30
C PRO A 11 -6.92 -1.47 12.31
N HIS A 12 -8.10 -0.95 12.63
CA HIS A 12 -9.24 -1.04 11.74
C HIS A 12 -8.91 -0.17 10.53
N LEU A 13 -8.56 -0.83 9.42
CA LEU A 13 -8.32 -0.15 8.16
C LEU A 13 -9.49 0.78 7.86
N PRO A 14 -9.22 2.02 7.41
CA PRO A 14 -10.28 2.88 6.94
C PRO A 14 -11.01 2.20 5.77
N PRO A 15 -12.30 2.51 5.55
CA PRO A 15 -12.95 2.09 4.31
C PRO A 15 -12.14 2.67 3.14
N MET A 16 -11.89 1.85 2.11
CA MET A 16 -11.16 2.22 0.88
C MET A 16 -11.96 1.82 -0.35
N ARG A 17 -13.28 2.06 -0.32
CA ARG A 17 -14.23 1.64 -1.36
C ARG A 17 -14.27 2.64 -2.51
N THR A 18 -13.85 3.87 -2.27
CA THR A 18 -13.79 4.96 -3.25
C THR A 18 -12.36 5.49 -3.41
N ILE A 19 -12.09 6.17 -4.53
CA ILE A 19 -10.82 6.89 -4.75
C ILE A 19 -10.59 7.95 -3.67
N GLY A 20 -11.63 8.66 -3.25
CA GLY A 20 -11.52 9.70 -2.21
C GLY A 20 -11.13 9.13 -0.85
N GLU A 21 -11.70 7.97 -0.50
CA GLU A 21 -11.33 7.24 0.70
C GLU A 21 -9.90 6.69 0.65
N LEU A 22 -9.48 6.13 -0.49
CA LEU A 22 -8.12 5.67 -0.70
C LEU A 22 -7.11 6.81 -0.56
N ARG A 23 -7.38 7.96 -1.21
CA ARG A 23 -6.60 9.19 -1.07
C ARG A 23 -6.47 9.62 0.38
N ALA A 24 -7.59 9.68 1.11
CA ALA A 24 -7.58 10.07 2.51
C ALA A 24 -6.72 9.13 3.37
N ALA A 25 -6.81 7.81 3.14
CA ALA A 25 -5.96 6.84 3.83
C ALA A 25 -4.47 7.05 3.53
N LEU A 26 -4.10 7.30 2.29
CA LEU A 26 -2.71 7.58 1.92
C LEU A 26 -2.20 8.88 2.56
N THR A 27 -2.99 9.95 2.54
CA THR A 27 -2.64 11.23 3.20
C THR A 27 -2.50 11.09 4.71
N MET A 28 -3.28 10.21 5.34
CA MET A 28 -3.18 9.89 6.77
C MET A 28 -2.00 8.97 7.13
N GLY A 29 -1.22 8.52 6.13
CA GLY A 29 -0.02 7.72 6.36
C GLY A 29 -0.26 6.22 6.52
N TYR A 30 -1.39 5.69 6.02
CA TYR A 30 -1.64 4.25 6.04
C TYR A 30 -0.81 3.47 4.99
N GLY A 31 -0.29 4.16 3.96
CA GLY A 31 0.57 3.58 2.93
C GLY A 31 2.06 3.61 3.28
N PHE A 32 2.90 3.25 2.30
CA PHE A 32 4.34 3.43 2.38
C PHE A 32 4.73 4.91 2.19
N PRO A 33 5.90 5.34 2.69
CA PRO A 33 6.39 6.69 2.44
C PRO A 33 6.44 7.02 0.94
N GLY A 34 5.79 8.12 0.55
CA GLY A 34 5.69 8.55 -0.85
C GLY A 34 4.41 8.10 -1.58
N ASP A 35 3.69 7.09 -1.07
CA ASP A 35 2.54 6.53 -1.79
C ASP A 35 1.44 7.57 -2.07
N ALA A 36 1.26 8.59 -1.21
CA ALA A 36 0.26 9.62 -1.44
C ALA A 36 0.57 10.47 -2.69
N ASP A 37 1.83 10.86 -2.88
CA ASP A 37 2.25 11.67 -4.02
C ASP A 37 2.26 10.82 -5.31
N ASP A 38 2.76 9.59 -5.20
CA ASP A 38 2.79 8.63 -6.31
C ASP A 38 1.38 8.30 -6.81
N PHE A 39 0.43 8.06 -5.89
CA PHE A 39 -0.95 7.77 -6.24
C PHE A 39 -1.60 8.91 -7.04
N GLU A 40 -1.44 10.17 -6.62
CA GLU A 40 -2.02 11.30 -7.35
C GLU A 40 -1.37 11.49 -8.72
N ALA A 41 -0.05 11.33 -8.82
CA ALA A 41 0.67 11.44 -10.08
C ALA A 41 0.24 10.36 -11.08
N GLU A 42 0.14 9.12 -10.63
CA GLU A 42 -0.30 7.99 -11.46
C GLU A 42 -1.79 8.10 -11.80
N LEU A 43 -2.64 8.50 -10.85
CA LEU A 43 -4.08 8.68 -11.10
C LEU A 43 -4.33 9.76 -12.16
N ALA A 44 -3.63 10.89 -12.07
CA ALA A 44 -3.70 11.94 -13.07
C ALA A 44 -3.23 11.42 -14.45
N ARG A 45 -2.16 10.63 -14.49
CA ARG A 45 -1.67 10.03 -15.73
C ARG A 45 -2.70 9.08 -16.34
N GLU A 46 -3.23 8.14 -15.56
CA GLU A 46 -4.20 7.15 -16.02
C GLU A 46 -5.49 7.83 -16.51
N ILE A 47 -6.02 8.81 -15.78
CA ILE A 47 -7.21 9.56 -16.23
C ILE A 47 -6.95 10.33 -17.54
N ASN A 48 -5.78 10.95 -17.70
CA ASN A 48 -5.45 11.73 -18.89
C ASN A 48 -5.27 10.86 -20.15
N HIS A 49 -4.92 9.59 -20.00
CA HIS A 49 -4.66 8.68 -21.12
C HIS A 49 -5.74 7.61 -21.30
N ALA A 50 -6.66 7.47 -20.35
CA ALA A 50 -7.73 6.47 -20.42
C ALA A 50 -8.67 6.75 -21.59
N ASP A 51 -9.03 5.67 -22.31
CA ASP A 51 -10.22 5.68 -23.12
C ASP A 51 -11.43 5.79 -22.18
N PRO A 52 -12.37 6.74 -22.36
CA PRO A 52 -13.56 6.82 -21.54
C PRO A 52 -14.40 5.53 -21.50
N ALA A 53 -14.26 4.67 -22.51
CA ALA A 53 -14.88 3.34 -22.54
C ALA A 53 -14.08 2.26 -21.79
N ASP A 54 -12.82 2.52 -21.42
CA ASP A 54 -11.93 1.59 -20.71
C ASP A 54 -11.17 2.27 -19.56
N LEU A 55 -11.65 2.04 -18.34
CA LEU A 55 -11.04 2.52 -17.10
C LEU A 55 -10.23 1.44 -16.38
N SER A 56 -9.85 0.35 -17.05
CA SER A 56 -9.12 -0.77 -16.44
C SER A 56 -7.79 -0.35 -15.79
N GLY A 57 -7.10 0.64 -16.38
CA GLY A 57 -5.88 1.23 -15.82
C GLY A 57 -6.10 1.90 -14.46
N VAL A 58 -7.17 2.70 -14.33
CA VAL A 58 -7.56 3.36 -13.07
C VAL A 58 -7.96 2.32 -12.02
N VAL A 59 -8.72 1.29 -12.41
CA VAL A 59 -9.11 0.20 -11.49
C VAL A 59 -7.88 -0.54 -10.96
N ARG A 60 -6.94 -0.90 -11.85
CA ARG A 60 -5.70 -1.56 -11.47
C ARG A 60 -4.90 -0.71 -10.48
N LEU A 61 -4.77 0.59 -10.75
CA LEU A 61 -4.08 1.53 -9.86
C LEU A 61 -4.71 1.55 -8.46
N VAL A 62 -6.05 1.64 -8.38
CA VAL A 62 -6.76 1.65 -7.09
C VAL A 62 -6.55 0.36 -6.31
N GLU A 63 -6.61 -0.80 -6.97
CA GLU A 63 -6.38 -2.09 -6.31
C GLU A 63 -4.93 -2.25 -5.86
N GLU A 64 -3.97 -1.74 -6.63
CA GLU A 64 -2.55 -1.73 -6.25
C GLU A 64 -2.32 -0.98 -4.94
N PHE A 65 -2.77 0.28 -4.85
CA PHE A 65 -2.57 1.10 -3.66
C PHE A 65 -3.39 0.60 -2.45
N ARG A 66 -4.56 0.02 -2.68
CA ARG A 66 -5.30 -0.69 -1.60
C ARG A 66 -4.49 -1.88 -1.08
N GLY A 67 -3.85 -2.64 -1.98
CA GLY A 67 -2.95 -3.73 -1.65
C GLY A 67 -1.75 -3.25 -0.83
N ARG A 68 -1.11 -2.14 -1.22
CA ARG A 68 0.00 -1.53 -0.50
C ARG A 68 -0.37 -1.13 0.93
N ILE A 69 -1.50 -0.44 1.11
CA ILE A 69 -2.01 -0.07 2.45
C ILE A 69 -2.23 -1.33 3.29
N THR A 70 -2.88 -2.35 2.72
CA THR A 70 -3.16 -3.61 3.41
C THR A 70 -1.86 -4.31 3.83
N ALA A 71 -0.89 -4.38 2.93
CA ALA A 71 0.41 -4.99 3.20
C ALA A 71 1.19 -4.25 4.30
N ARG A 72 1.12 -2.91 4.34
CA ARG A 72 1.77 -2.11 5.38
C ARG A 72 1.20 -2.36 6.79
N GLN A 73 -0.04 -2.82 6.89
CA GLN A 73 -0.64 -3.19 8.18
C GLN A 73 -0.20 -4.55 8.69
N ASP A 74 0.41 -5.39 7.85
CA ASP A 74 0.94 -6.68 8.30
C ASP A 74 2.21 -6.45 9.13
N PRO A 75 2.22 -6.78 10.44
CA PRO A 75 3.39 -6.60 11.29
C PRO A 75 4.60 -7.46 10.85
N GLY A 76 4.36 -8.51 10.06
CA GLY A 76 5.39 -9.36 9.48
C GLY A 76 5.98 -8.84 8.16
N PHE A 77 5.39 -7.83 7.54
CA PHE A 77 5.72 -7.40 6.18
C PHE A 77 7.21 -7.07 6.01
N ASP A 78 7.74 -6.14 6.83
CA ASP A 78 9.13 -5.67 6.71
C ASP A 78 10.13 -6.83 6.91
N SER A 79 9.81 -7.76 7.81
CA SER A 79 10.64 -8.94 8.08
C SER A 79 10.59 -9.94 6.92
N ALA A 80 9.41 -10.18 6.35
CA ALA A 80 9.22 -11.05 5.19
C ALA A 80 9.96 -10.51 3.95
N VAL A 81 9.88 -9.19 3.71
CA VAL A 81 10.63 -8.53 2.62
C VAL A 81 12.13 -8.66 2.85
N ALA A 82 12.62 -8.39 4.07
CA ALA A 82 14.03 -8.52 4.39
C ALA A 82 14.56 -9.94 4.16
N ALA A 83 13.80 -10.97 4.57
CA ALA A 83 14.12 -12.36 4.34
C ALA A 83 14.19 -12.69 2.83
N ALA A 84 13.18 -12.30 2.06
CA ALA A 84 13.15 -12.53 0.61
C ALA A 84 14.33 -11.85 -0.11
N VAL A 85 14.67 -10.61 0.28
CA VAL A 85 15.83 -9.90 -0.27
C VAL A 85 17.14 -10.61 0.05
N ALA A 86 17.29 -11.14 1.27
CA ALA A 86 18.47 -11.91 1.66
C ALA A 86 18.60 -13.21 0.85
N GLU A 87 17.50 -13.93 0.65
CA GLU A 87 17.46 -15.16 -0.15
C GLU A 87 17.84 -14.91 -1.62
N ILE A 88 17.27 -13.87 -2.24
CA ILE A 88 17.60 -13.49 -3.63
C ILE A 88 19.09 -13.17 -3.78
N ARG A 89 19.67 -12.47 -2.79
CA ARG A 89 21.11 -12.16 -2.78
C ARG A 89 21.97 -13.41 -2.63
N ALA A 90 21.59 -14.33 -1.74
CA ALA A 90 22.29 -15.60 -1.55
C ALA A 90 22.25 -16.47 -2.83
N ALA A 91 21.08 -16.57 -3.47
CA ALA A 91 20.92 -17.31 -4.72
C ALA A 91 21.80 -16.75 -5.86
N ARG A 92 21.93 -15.42 -5.95
CA ARG A 92 22.80 -14.76 -6.93
C ARG A 92 24.29 -14.90 -6.61
N GLY A 93 24.66 -14.97 -5.33
CA GLY A 93 26.04 -15.16 -4.88
C GLY A 93 26.58 -16.57 -5.10
N ASN A 94 25.72 -17.59 -5.02
CA ASN A 94 26.09 -19.00 -5.21
C ASN A 94 26.24 -19.42 -6.68
N GLY A 95 26.01 -18.50 -7.64
CA GLY A 95 26.17 -18.75 -9.08
C GLY A 95 27.53 -18.33 -9.66
N ARG A 96 28.54 -18.07 -8.82
CA ARG A 96 29.90 -17.65 -9.19
C ARG A 96 30.93 -18.59 -8.58
#